data_AF-A0A8S0FTJ9-F1
#
_entry.id   AF-A0A8S0FTJ9-F1
#
_cell.length_a   1.000
_cell.length_b   1.000
_cell.length_c   1.000
_cell.angle_alpha   90.00
_cell.angle_beta   90.00
_cell.angle_gamma   90.00
#
_symmetry.space_group_name_H-M   'P 1'
#
loop_
_entity.id
_entity.type
_entity.pdbx_description
1 polymer ?
#
loop_
_entity_poly.entity_id
_entity_poly.type
_entity_poly.pdbx_seq_one_letter_code
_entity_poly.pdbx_strand_id
1 'polypeptide(L)'
;MAKNLGIELTDDQLNITPPPNVNGLKKDPSLSLYAIPDGDVKGRVVAILLNDEVRSADLLAILKALKAKGVHAKLLYSRMGEVTADDGTVLPIAATFAGAPSLTVDAVIAPCGNIAQYCGYLSLTTAMPTTI
;
A
#
# COMPACT_ATOMS: atom_id res chain seq x y z
N MET A 1 -20.91 9.98 -12.36
CA MET A 1 -20.37 9.74 -13.72
C MET A 1 -20.54 10.96 -14.61
N ALA A 2 -21.76 11.42 -14.91
CA ALA A 2 -21.99 12.60 -15.79
C ALA A 2 -21.19 13.86 -15.38
N LYS A 3 -21.17 14.17 -14.07
CA LYS A 3 -20.37 15.27 -13.51
C LYS A 3 -18.85 15.13 -13.72
N ASN A 4 -18.31 13.91 -13.73
CA ASN A 4 -16.87 13.67 -13.97
C ASN A 4 -16.53 13.78 -15.46
N LEU A 5 -17.53 13.79 -16.34
CA LEU A 5 -17.39 13.93 -17.79
C LEU A 5 -17.81 15.33 -18.28
N GLY A 6 -18.19 16.24 -17.37
CA GLY A 6 -18.66 17.59 -17.71
C GLY A 6 -20.00 17.62 -18.43
N ILE A 7 -20.80 16.55 -18.32
CA ILE A 7 -22.12 16.45 -18.94
C ILE A 7 -23.17 16.77 -17.88
N GLU A 8 -24.02 17.75 -18.15
CA GLU A 8 -25.22 18.01 -17.36
C GLU A 8 -26.34 17.07 -17.81
N LEU A 9 -26.94 16.36 -16.85
CA LEU A 9 -28.09 15.49 -17.11
C LEU A 9 -29.33 16.36 -17.32
N THR A 10 -30.12 16.03 -18.34
CA THR A 10 -31.40 16.71 -18.58
C THR A 10 -32.46 16.25 -17.58
N ASP A 11 -33.49 17.06 -17.36
CA ASP A 11 -34.58 16.74 -16.41
C ASP A 11 -35.30 15.42 -16.75
N ASP A 12 -35.41 15.08 -18.03
CA ASP A 12 -35.98 13.80 -18.50
C ASP A 12 -35.12 12.60 -18.08
N GLN A 13 -33.79 12.75 -18.05
CA GLN A 13 -32.86 11.69 -17.64
C GLN A 13 -32.86 11.48 -16.12
N LEU A 14 -33.14 12.54 -15.36
CA LEU A 14 -33.27 12.47 -13.90
C LEU A 14 -34.60 11.85 -13.45
N ASN A 15 -35.64 11.93 -14.28
CA ASN A 15 -36.97 11.37 -13.99
C ASN A 15 -37.18 9.94 -14.50
N ILE A 16 -36.14 9.26 -14.99
CA ILE A 16 -36.21 7.85 -15.39
C ILE A 16 -36.60 7.02 -14.16
N THR A 17 -37.72 6.30 -14.28
CA THR A 17 -38.21 5.45 -13.20
C THR A 17 -37.23 4.29 -12.97
N PRO A 18 -36.71 4.11 -11.75
CA PRO A 18 -35.82 3.00 -11.45
C PRO A 18 -36.51 1.65 -11.68
N PRO A 19 -35.78 0.60 -12.09
CA PRO A 19 -36.34 -0.73 -12.25
C PRO A 19 -36.91 -1.26 -10.91
N PRO A 20 -37.94 -2.12 -10.96
CA PRO A 20 -38.51 -2.73 -9.76
C PRO A 20 -37.51 -3.66 -9.07
N ASN A 21 -37.70 -3.85 -7.77
CA ASN A 21 -36.83 -4.71 -6.95
C ASN A 21 -36.90 -6.16 -7.43
N VAL A 22 -35.76 -6.86 -7.42
CA VAL A 22 -35.71 -8.30 -7.70
C VAL A 22 -36.18 -9.04 -6.45
N ASN A 23 -37.34 -9.70 -6.51
CA ASN A 23 -37.92 -10.48 -5.41
C ASN A 23 -38.01 -9.73 -4.05
N GLY A 24 -38.22 -8.41 -4.08
CA GLY A 24 -38.29 -7.57 -2.88
C GLY A 24 -36.94 -7.17 -2.28
N LEU A 25 -35.82 -7.67 -2.83
CA LEU A 25 -34.48 -7.30 -2.42
C LEU A 25 -34.06 -6.00 -3.13
N LYS A 26 -33.78 -4.97 -2.32
CA LYS A 26 -33.24 -3.68 -2.77
C LYS A 26 -31.71 -3.67 -2.88
N LYS A 27 -31.06 -4.53 -2.10
CA LYS A 27 -29.61 -4.70 -2.05
C LYS A 27 -29.29 -6.04 -1.43
N ASP A 28 -28.22 -6.67 -1.89
CA ASP A 28 -27.67 -7.89 -1.31
C ASP A 28 -26.25 -7.58 -0.80
N PRO A 29 -25.97 -7.71 0.51
CA PRO A 29 -24.64 -7.51 1.07
C PRO A 29 -23.56 -8.43 0.47
N SER A 30 -23.93 -9.61 -0.04
CA SER A 30 -23.01 -10.54 -0.69
C SER A 30 -22.47 -10.04 -2.04
N LEU A 31 -23.15 -9.07 -2.67
CA LEU A 31 -22.72 -8.45 -3.93
C LEU A 31 -21.72 -7.32 -3.71
N SER A 32 -21.36 -7.01 -2.47
CA SER A 32 -20.38 -5.99 -2.13
C SER A 32 -19.10 -6.63 -1.61
N LEU A 33 -17.98 -6.35 -2.28
CA LEU A 33 -16.64 -6.89 -1.96
C LEU A 33 -16.11 -6.51 -0.57
N TYR A 34 -16.68 -5.48 0.06
CA TYR A 34 -16.23 -4.98 1.36
C TYR A 34 -17.34 -5.01 2.43
N ALA A 35 -18.58 -5.36 2.08
CA ALA A 35 -19.68 -5.39 3.06
C ALA A 35 -19.56 -6.57 4.02
N ILE A 36 -18.91 -7.64 3.58
CA ILE A 36 -18.53 -8.79 4.41
C ILE A 36 -17.01 -8.82 4.39
N PRO A 37 -16.33 -8.46 5.50
CA PRO A 37 -14.88 -8.52 5.57
C PRO A 37 -14.45 -9.99 5.61
N ASP A 38 -14.24 -10.57 4.44
CA ASP A 38 -13.69 -11.92 4.28
C ASP A 38 -12.37 -11.79 3.53
N GLY A 39 -11.28 -11.73 4.28
CA GLY A 39 -9.95 -11.48 3.73
C GLY A 39 -8.88 -11.73 4.77
N ASP A 40 -8.10 -12.77 4.55
CA ASP A 40 -6.89 -13.02 5.33
C ASP A 40 -5.74 -12.11 4.82
N VAL A 41 -4.81 -11.81 5.72
CA VAL A 41 -3.58 -11.07 5.40
C VAL A 41 -2.47 -12.01 4.91
N LYS A 42 -2.66 -13.32 5.04
CA LYS A 42 -1.72 -14.34 4.59
C LYS A 42 -1.46 -14.24 3.07
N GLY A 43 -0.19 -14.23 2.69
CA GLY A 43 0.25 -14.12 1.30
C GLY A 43 0.43 -12.68 0.79
N ARG A 44 0.00 -11.67 1.57
CA ARG A 44 0.28 -10.26 1.25
C ARG A 44 1.77 -9.95 1.37
N VAL A 45 2.20 -8.91 0.67
CA VAL A 45 3.60 -8.49 0.63
C VAL A 45 3.75 -7.09 1.23
N VAL A 46 4.66 -6.94 2.18
CA VAL A 46 4.97 -5.66 2.84
C VAL A 46 6.38 -5.23 2.46
N ALA A 47 6.52 -4.00 2.01
CA ALA A 47 7.83 -3.36 1.82
C ALA A 47 8.37 -2.85 3.15
N ILE A 48 9.61 -3.20 3.49
CA ILE A 48 10.37 -2.63 4.60
C ILE A 48 11.44 -1.75 3.99
N LEU A 49 11.37 -0.44 4.22
CA LEU A 49 12.35 0.49 3.71
C LEU A 49 13.58 0.50 4.63
N LEU A 50 14.75 0.16 4.13
CA LEU A 50 15.98 0.13 4.90
C LEU A 50 16.68 1.50 4.88
N ASN A 51 17.60 1.70 5.84
CA ASN A 51 18.49 2.85 5.99
C ASN A 51 19.94 2.35 6.21
N ASP A 52 20.93 3.24 6.13
CA ASP A 52 22.34 2.88 6.40
C ASP A 52 22.59 2.42 7.86
N GLU A 53 21.72 2.78 8.81
CA GLU A 53 21.73 2.27 10.19
C GLU A 53 20.29 1.97 10.62
N VAL A 54 19.81 0.76 10.35
CA VAL A 54 18.49 0.30 10.79
C VAL A 54 18.59 -0.26 12.20
N ARG A 55 17.59 0.06 13.03
CA ARG A 55 17.45 -0.53 14.36
C ARG A 55 17.02 -1.99 14.26
N SER A 56 17.89 -2.91 14.61
CA SER A 56 17.64 -4.36 14.51
C SER A 56 16.49 -4.82 15.39
N ALA A 57 16.28 -4.19 16.54
CA ALA A 57 15.16 -4.48 17.44
C ALA A 57 13.79 -4.29 16.76
N ASP A 58 13.63 -3.19 16.01
CA ASP A 58 12.38 -2.90 15.31
C ASP A 58 12.18 -3.87 14.14
N LEU A 59 13.25 -4.14 13.39
CA LEU A 59 13.21 -5.04 12.23
C LEU A 59 12.88 -6.49 12.64
N LEU A 60 13.46 -6.99 13.73
CA LEU A 60 13.14 -8.32 14.27
C LEU A 60 11.68 -8.41 14.75
N ALA A 61 11.18 -7.37 15.42
CA ALA A 61 9.78 -7.34 15.86
C ALA A 61 8.81 -7.37 14.66
N ILE A 62 9.11 -6.58 13.62
CA ILE A 62 8.32 -6.54 12.37
C ILE A 62 8.35 -7.90 11.68
N LEU A 63 9.54 -8.47 11.43
CA LEU A 63 9.66 -9.76 10.75
C LEU A 63 8.95 -10.89 11.52
N LYS A 64 9.03 -10.89 12.86
CA LYS A 64 8.32 -11.87 13.69
C LYS A 64 6.81 -11.73 13.58
N ALA A 65 6.29 -10.50 13.62
CA ALA A 65 4.86 -10.22 13.48
C ALA A 65 4.34 -10.58 12.08
N LEU A 66 5.10 -10.28 11.03
CA LEU A 66 4.75 -10.59 9.64
C LEU A 66 4.77 -12.11 9.40
N LYS A 67 5.80 -12.81 9.88
CA LYS A 67 5.90 -14.27 9.76
C LYS A 67 4.77 -14.99 10.50
N ALA A 68 4.38 -14.51 11.67
CA ALA A 68 3.26 -15.06 12.43
C ALA A 68 1.92 -14.96 11.68
N LYS A 69 1.75 -13.91 10.86
CA LYS A 69 0.57 -13.68 10.01
C LYS A 69 0.71 -14.24 8.59
N GLY A 70 1.83 -14.89 8.26
CA GLY A 70 2.10 -15.41 6.91
C GLY A 70 2.25 -14.32 5.84
N VAL A 71 2.70 -13.12 6.25
CA VAL A 71 2.93 -11.97 5.37
C VAL A 71 4.39 -11.97 4.95
N HIS A 72 4.65 -11.76 3.66
CA HIS A 72 6.01 -11.69 3.12
C HIS A 72 6.58 -10.28 3.26
N ALA A 73 7.81 -10.17 3.76
CA ALA A 73 8.52 -8.89 3.83
C ALA A 73 9.52 -8.79 2.66
N LYS A 74 9.54 -7.64 1.98
CA LYS A 74 10.57 -7.29 1.00
C LYS A 74 11.40 -6.13 1.53
N LEU A 75 12.70 -6.36 1.66
CA LEU A 75 13.67 -5.36 2.10
C LEU A 75 14.03 -4.45 0.91
N LEU A 76 13.66 -3.18 0.98
CA LEU A 76 13.89 -2.20 -0.09
C LEU A 76 14.91 -1.15 0.33
N TYR A 77 15.78 -0.76 -0.60
CA TYR A 77 16.73 0.31 -0.38
C TYR A 77 16.98 1.18 -1.63
N SER A 78 17.74 2.26 -1.49
CA SER A 78 18.09 3.15 -2.61
C SER A 78 18.98 2.46 -3.64
N ARG A 79 19.83 1.54 -3.19
CA ARG A 79 20.79 0.77 -4.00
C ARG A 79 20.69 -0.72 -3.73
N MET A 80 21.16 -1.52 -4.68
CA MET A 80 21.41 -2.95 -4.47
C MET A 80 22.66 -3.19 -3.64
N GLY A 81 22.70 -4.35 -2.99
CA GLY A 81 23.79 -4.76 -2.11
C GLY A 81 23.29 -5.18 -0.74
N GLU A 82 24.05 -4.79 0.27
CA GLU A 82 23.80 -5.14 1.66
C GLU A 82 23.84 -3.87 2.52
N VAL A 83 23.03 -3.84 3.57
CA VAL A 83 23.12 -2.81 4.62
C VAL A 83 23.49 -3.45 5.94
N THR A 84 24.29 -2.75 6.73
CA THR A 84 24.66 -3.19 8.07
C THR A 84 23.72 -2.53 9.08
N ALA A 85 23.05 -3.33 9.90
CA ALA A 85 22.20 -2.83 10.96
C ALA A 85 23.01 -2.42 12.20
N ASP A 86 22.36 -1.79 13.19
CA ASP A 86 23.02 -1.28 14.40
C ASP A 86 23.71 -2.35 15.26
N ASP A 87 23.26 -3.60 15.17
CA ASP A 87 23.87 -4.77 15.82
C ASP A 87 24.98 -5.45 14.98
N GLY A 88 25.33 -4.88 13.82
CA GLY A 88 26.29 -5.45 12.89
C GLY A 88 25.72 -6.51 11.96
N THR A 89 24.40 -6.77 12.01
CA THR A 89 23.76 -7.73 11.09
C THR A 89 23.77 -7.20 9.67
N VAL A 90 24.26 -8.02 8.74
CA VAL A 90 24.25 -7.72 7.32
C VAL A 90 22.91 -8.16 6.72
N LEU A 91 22.15 -7.21 6.20
CA LEU A 91 20.83 -7.42 5.61
C LEU A 91 20.91 -7.31 4.08
N PRO A 92 20.65 -8.39 3.33
CA PRO A 92 20.64 -8.35 1.88
C PRO A 92 19.40 -7.59 1.38
N ILE A 93 19.61 -6.71 0.42
CA ILE A 93 18.55 -5.87 -0.14
C ILE A 93 17.85 -6.66 -1.25
N ALA A 94 16.52 -6.78 -1.17
CA ALA A 94 15.74 -7.60 -2.10
C ALA A 94 15.37 -6.87 -3.39
N ALA A 95 15.05 -5.57 -3.32
CA ALA A 95 14.80 -4.73 -4.50
C ALA A 95 15.07 -3.25 -4.18
N THR A 96 15.23 -2.43 -5.22
CA THR A 96 15.36 -0.98 -5.03
C THR A 96 13.97 -0.34 -5.03
N PHE A 97 13.84 0.90 -4.53
CA PHE A 97 12.57 1.65 -4.61
C PHE A 97 12.00 1.72 -6.03
N ALA A 98 12.89 1.82 -7.04
CA ALA A 98 12.49 1.84 -8.45
C ALA A 98 12.16 0.43 -9.00
N GLY A 99 12.84 -0.61 -8.51
CA GLY A 99 12.63 -1.99 -8.95
C GLY A 99 11.37 -2.64 -8.38
N ALA A 100 10.88 -2.17 -7.24
CA ALA A 100 9.63 -2.62 -6.64
C ALA A 100 8.81 -1.41 -6.16
N PRO A 101 8.05 -0.76 -7.05
CA PRO A 101 7.21 0.38 -6.67
C PRO A 101 6.11 -0.06 -5.69
N SER A 102 5.53 0.90 -4.95
CA SER A 102 4.48 0.67 -3.95
C SER A 102 3.24 -0.07 -4.48
N LEU A 103 3.04 -0.07 -5.80
CA LEU A 103 2.01 -0.87 -6.49
C LEU A 103 2.18 -2.38 -6.32
N THR A 104 3.40 -2.85 -6.06
CA THR A 104 3.73 -4.28 -5.95
C THR A 104 3.66 -4.81 -4.51
N VAL A 105 3.31 -3.94 -3.56
CA VAL A 105 3.21 -4.25 -2.14
C VAL A 105 1.89 -3.74 -1.56
N ASP A 106 1.38 -4.45 -0.57
CA ASP A 106 0.12 -4.11 0.10
C ASP A 106 0.31 -3.05 1.20
N ALA A 107 1.52 -2.93 1.75
CA ALA A 107 1.85 -1.93 2.75
C ALA A 107 3.36 -1.59 2.76
N VAL A 108 3.68 -0.43 3.34
CA VAL A 108 5.04 0.08 3.52
C VAL A 108 5.31 0.31 5.01
N ILE A 109 6.43 -0.19 5.51
CA ILE A 109 6.90 0.01 6.89
C ILE A 109 8.30 0.64 6.84
N ALA A 110 8.51 1.70 7.60
CA ALA A 110 9.79 2.35 7.78
C ALA A 110 10.27 2.16 9.24
N PRO A 111 11.25 1.27 9.51
CA PRO A 111 11.87 1.13 10.82
C PRO A 111 12.66 2.40 11.20
N CYS A 112 12.84 2.60 12.51
CA CYS A 112 13.60 3.74 13.02
C CYS A 112 15.12 3.54 12.76
N GLY A 113 15.87 4.65 12.74
CA GLY A 113 17.30 4.67 12.40
C GLY A 113 17.74 6.06 11.92
N ASN A 114 18.69 6.10 10.98
CA ASN A 114 19.09 7.35 10.32
C ASN A 114 18.01 7.83 9.30
N ILE A 115 16.93 8.41 9.83
CA ILE A 115 15.73 8.83 9.09
C ILE A 115 16.01 9.94 8.05
N ALA A 116 17.16 10.62 8.12
CA ALA A 116 17.52 11.71 7.20
C ALA A 116 17.54 11.27 5.72
N GLN A 117 17.81 9.99 5.45
CA GLN A 117 17.81 9.44 4.09
C GLN A 117 16.42 9.34 3.44
N TYR A 118 15.34 9.19 4.22
CA TYR A 118 13.98 9.20 3.67
C TYR A 118 13.56 10.60 3.22
N CYS A 119 14.07 11.65 3.87
CA CYS A 119 13.64 13.03 3.66
C CYS A 119 13.93 13.53 2.22
N GLY A 120 15.05 13.10 1.62
CA GLY A 120 15.38 13.41 0.23
C GLY A 120 14.46 12.74 -0.80
N TYR A 121 13.98 11.53 -0.51
CA TYR A 121 13.13 10.76 -1.45
C TYR A 121 11.63 11.02 -1.26
N LEU A 122 11.16 11.29 -0.04
CA LEU A 122 9.76 11.65 0.22
C LEU A 122 9.43 13.01 -0.44
N SER A 123 10.39 13.95 -0.44
CA SER A 123 10.30 15.23 -1.14
C SER A 123 10.12 15.09 -2.66
N LEU A 124 10.67 14.03 -3.29
CA LEU A 124 10.59 13.82 -4.73
C LEU A 124 9.26 13.19 -5.16
N THR A 125 8.57 12.45 -4.28
CA THR A 125 7.25 11.86 -4.59
C THR A 125 6.10 12.84 -4.36
N THR A 126 6.25 13.81 -3.45
CA THR A 126 5.29 14.92 -3.27
C THR A 126 5.43 16.03 -4.32
N ALA A 127 6.43 15.96 -5.20
CA ALA A 127 6.68 16.93 -6.26
C ALA A 127 6.20 16.46 -7.64
N MET A 128 5.05 15.77 -7.72
CA MET A 128 4.28 15.75 -8.97
C MET A 128 3.21 16.84 -8.89
N PRO A 129 3.29 17.91 -9.71
CA PRO A 129 2.26 18.93 -9.74
C PRO A 129 0.95 18.30 -10.23
N THR A 130 -0.04 18.26 -9.34
CA THR A 130 -1.42 18.01 -9.71
C THR A 130 -1.93 19.29 -10.38
N THR A 131 -1.74 19.42 -11.68
CA THR A 131 -2.45 20.41 -12.50
C THR A 131 -3.75 19.76 -12.97
N ILE A 132 -4.85 20.13 -12.32
CA ILE A 132 -6.20 20.14 -12.91
C ILE A 132 -6.39 21.54 -13.48
#